data_AF-A0A3C1MWM3-F1
#
_entry.id   AF-A0A3C1MWM3-F1
#
_cell.length_a   1.000
_cell.length_b   1.000
_cell.length_c   1.000
_cell.angle_alpha   90.00
_cell.angle_beta   90.00
_cell.angle_gamma   90.00
#
_symmetry.space_group_name_H-M   'P 1'
#
loop_
_entity.id
_entity.type
_entity.pdbx_description
1 polymer ?
#
loop_
_entity_poly.entity_id
_entity_poly.type
_entity_poly.pdbx_seq_one_letter_code
_entity_poly.pdbx_strand_id
1 'polypeptide(L)' 'DAFDAERLIEFLQALIKDAGRKVFLILDNLRVHHSKIVKAWVSDRHDQIELFYLPSYSPQLNPEERLN' A
#
# COMPACT_ATOMS: atom_id res chain seq x y z
N ASP A 1 8.78 16.11 2.26
CA ASP A 1 9.06 14.71 2.56
C ASP A 1 8.54 13.80 1.46
N ALA A 2 9.44 13.10 0.77
CA ALA A 2 9.04 12.00 -0.09
C ALA A 2 8.65 10.82 0.81
N PHE A 3 7.48 10.23 0.58
CA PHE A 3 7.15 8.94 1.18
C PHE A 3 8.00 7.90 0.46
N ASP A 4 9.03 7.39 1.12
CA ASP A 4 9.97 6.42 0.54
C ASP A 4 9.58 4.98 0.92
N ALA A 5 10.04 4.01 0.14
CA ALA A 5 9.66 2.59 0.28
C ALA A 5 9.91 2.01 1.67
N GLU A 6 10.93 2.50 2.40
CA GLU A 6 11.27 2.05 3.74
C GLU A 6 10.22 2.46 4.77
N ARG A 7 9.75 3.71 4.75
CA ARG A 7 8.66 4.19 5.62
C ARG A 7 7.36 3.43 5.37
N LEU A 8 7.08 3.06 4.12
CA LEU A 8 5.93 2.20 3.80
C LEU A 8 6.08 0.82 4.45
N ILE A 9 7.26 0.21 4.42
CA ILE A 9 7.50 -1.09 5.04
C ILE A 9 7.32 -1.02 6.57
N GLU A 10 7.87 0.02 7.22
CA GLU A 10 7.68 0.23 8.66
C GLU A 10 6.19 0.36 9.03
N PHE A 11 5.44 1.10 8.22
CA PHE A 11 3.99 1.22 8.39
C PHE A 11 3.27 -0.13 8.25
N LEU A 12 3.59 -0.92 7.21
CA LEU A 12 2.99 -2.24 7.00
C LEU A 12 3.34 -3.21 8.16
N GLN A 13 4.55 -3.13 8.70
CA GLN A 13 4.96 -3.92 9.87
C GLN A 13 4.12 -3.59 11.10
N ALA A 14 3.95 -2.31 11.41
CA ALA A 14 3.12 -1.87 12.54
C ALA A 14 1.66 -2.33 12.35
N LEU A 15 1.13 -2.22 11.13
CA LEU A 15 -0.24 -2.61 10.80
C LEU A 15 -0.49 -4.11 11.04
N ILE A 16 0.42 -4.98 10.60
CA ILE A 16 0.32 -6.43 10.82
C ILE A 16 0.36 -6.74 12.32
N LYS A 17 1.28 -6.10 13.06
CA LYS A 17 1.45 -6.32 14.49
C LYS A 17 0.18 -5.96 15.27
N ASP A 18 -0.45 -4.85 14.92
CA ASP A 18 -1.65 -4.37 15.62
C ASP A 18 -2.91 -5.14 15.19
N ALA A 19 -2.99 -5.60 13.95
CA ALA A 19 -4.17 -6.32 13.45
C ALA A 19 -4.36 -7.70 14.09
N GLY A 20 -3.27 -8.41 14.43
CA GLY A 20 -3.32 -9.76 15.01
C GLY A 20 -3.96 -10.83 14.11
N ARG A 21 -4.22 -10.51 12.84
CA ARG A 21 -4.82 -11.37 11.81
C ARG A 21 -4.33 -10.94 10.42
N LYS A 22 -4.56 -11.78 9.41
CA LYS A 22 -4.20 -11.45 8.02
C LYS A 22 -4.82 -10.13 7.58
N VAL A 23 -3.99 -9.23 7.07
CA VAL A 23 -4.36 -7.90 6.60
C VAL A 23 -4.52 -7.91 5.09
N PHE A 24 -5.64 -7.40 4.60
CA PHE A 24 -5.85 -7.11 3.18
C PHE A 24 -5.89 -5.60 3.01
N LEU A 25 -4.88 -5.03 2.36
CA LEU A 25 -4.72 -3.58 2.23
C LEU A 25 -4.96 -3.17 0.77
N ILE A 26 -5.87 -2.23 0.56
CA ILE A 26 -6.16 -1.65 -0.75
C ILE A 26 -5.46 -0.31 -0.84
N LEU A 27 -4.50 -0.18 -1.77
CA LEU A 27 -3.72 1.02 -2.01
C LEU A 27 -4.18 1.70 -3.30
N ASP A 28 -4.01 3.01 -3.37
CA ASP A 28 -4.18 3.77 -4.60
C ASP A 28 -2.96 3.59 -5.53
N ASN A 29 -3.04 4.10 -6.75
CA ASN A 29 -2.04 3.82 -7.78
C ASN A 29 -0.79 4.73 -7.70
N LEU A 30 -0.44 5.24 -6.51
CA LEU A 30 0.76 6.05 -6.33
C LEU A 30 2.02 5.22 -6.57
N ARG A 31 2.98 5.84 -7.28
CA ARG A 31 4.20 5.20 -7.80
C ARG A 31 5.08 4.59 -6.68
N VAL A 32 5.00 5.14 -5.47
CA VAL A 32 5.72 4.65 -4.27
C VAL A 32 5.30 3.24 -3.88
N HIS A 33 4.03 2.87 -4.06
CA HIS A 33 3.52 1.54 -3.69
C HIS A 33 3.98 0.42 -4.64
N HIS A 34 4.57 0.78 -5.78
CA HIS A 34 5.07 -0.17 -6.79
C HIS A 34 6.55 -0.50 -6.64
N SER A 35 7.22 -0.02 -5.58
CA SER A 35 8.63 -0.35 -5.35
C SER A 35 8.83 -1.87 -5.28
N LYS A 36 9.84 -2.36 -6.02
CA LYS A 36 10.20 -3.79 -6.04
C LYS A 36 10.50 -4.32 -4.63
N ILE A 37 11.06 -3.48 -3.77
CA ILE A 37 11.41 -3.81 -2.39
C ILE A 37 10.15 -4.09 -1.58
N VAL A 38 9.12 -3.25 -1.72
CA VAL A 38 7.83 -3.42 -1.02
C VAL A 38 7.14 -4.70 -1.50
N LYS A 39 7.11 -4.95 -2.81
CA LYS A 39 6.50 -6.17 -3.37
C LYS A 39 7.21 -7.44 -2.89
N ALA A 40 8.53 -7.46 -2.87
CA ALA A 40 9.30 -8.58 -2.34
C ALA A 40 8.98 -8.80 -0.84
N TRP A 41 8.98 -7.72 -0.06
CA TRP A 41 8.70 -7.78 1.37
C TRP A 41 7.30 -8.33 1.70
N VAL A 42 6.28 -7.94 0.93
CA VAL A 42 4.90 -8.45 1.04
C VAL A 42 4.82 -9.90 0.59
N SER A 43 5.51 -10.28 -0.49
CA SER A 43 5.51 -11.66 -1.00
C SER A 43 6.03 -12.65 0.05
N ASP A 44 7.07 -12.28 0.80
CA ASP A 44 7.60 -13.09 1.90
C ASP A 44 6.61 -13.22 3.08
N ARG A 45 5.53 -12.43 3.10
CA ARG A 45 4.57 -12.30 4.21
C ARG A 45 3.12 -12.48 3.75
N HIS A 46 2.89 -13.22 2.66
CA HIS A 46 1.56 -13.38 2.07
C HIS A 46 0.49 -13.95 3.03
N ASP A 47 0.89 -14.70 4.06
CA ASP A 47 0.00 -15.21 5.12
C ASP A 47 -0.43 -14.12 6.12
N GLN A 48 0.34 -13.05 6.22
CA GLN A 48 0.14 -11.96 7.18
C GLN A 48 -0.45 -10.71 6.51
N ILE A 49 -0.06 -10.42 5.26
CA ILE A 49 -0.53 -9.26 4.53
C ILE A 49 -0.61 -9.51 3.03
N GLU A 50 -1.62 -8.93 2.40
CA GLU A 50 -1.80 -8.94 0.96
C GLU A 50 -2.21 -7.55 0.47
N LEU A 51 -1.54 -7.08 -0.58
CA LEU A 51 -1.79 -5.75 -1.17
C LEU A 51 -2.64 -5.88 -2.43
N PHE A 52 -3.68 -5.06 -2.50
CA PHE A 52 -4.47 -4.83 -3.71
C PHE A 52 -4.30 -3.39 -4.16
N TYR A 53 -4.36 -3.17 -5.47
CA TYR A 53 -4.24 -1.85 -6.06
C TYR A 53 -5.54 -1.49 -6.76
N LEU A 54 -6.00 -0.26 -6.58
CA LEU A 54 -7.14 0.26 -7.33
C LEU A 54 -6.79 0.37 -8.83
N PRO A 55 -7.73 0.07 -9.73
CA PRO A 55 -7.52 0.23 -11.17
C PRO A 55 -7.22 1.69 -11.50
N SER A 56 -6.32 1.91 -12.46
CA SER A 56 -5.66 3.19 -12.71
C SER A 56 -6.57 4.34 -13.17
N TYR A 57 -7.89 4.20 -13.25
CA TYR A 57 -8.77 5.28 -13.69
C TYR A 57 -10.18 5.12 -13.15
N SER A 58 -10.38 5.57 -11.90
CA SER A 58 -11.69 6.03 -11.42
C SER A 58 -11.60 7.50 -11.03
N PRO A 59 -11.40 8.43 -12.00
CA PRO A 59 -11.39 9.88 -11.73
C PRO A 59 -12.70 10.38 -11.09
N GLN A 60 -13.77 9.58 -11.12
CA GLN A 60 -15.05 9.86 -10.45
C GLN A 60 -15.04 9.55 -8.93
N LEU A 61 -14.03 8.82 -8.42
CA LEU A 61 -13.93 8.40 -7.01
C LEU A 61 -12.76 9.04 -6.27
N ASN A 62 -11.94 9.85 -6.94
CA ASN A 62 -10.86 10.59 -6.29
C ASN A 62 -11.26 12.07 -6.12
N PRO A 63 -11.91 12.47 -5.01
CA PRO A 63 -12.24 13.88 -4.76
C PRO A 63 -11.00 14.80 -4.70
N GLU A 64 -9.81 14.22 -4.57
CA GLU A 64 -8.53 14.92 -4.50
C GLU A 64 -8.07 15.46 -5.88
N GLU A 65 -8.60 14.93 -6.99
CA GLU A 65 -8.34 15.45 -8.35
C GLU A 65 -9.18 16.70 -8.69
N ARG A 66 -10.17 17.07 -7.86
CA ARG A 66 -11.00 18.27 -8.09
C ARG A 66 -10.36 19.58 -7.61
N LEU A 67 -9.17 19.50 -7.00
CA LEU A 67 -8.50 20.62 -6.35
C LEU A 67 -7.26 21.16 -7.10
N ASN A 68 -7.00 20.68 -8.32
CA ASN A 68 -6.03 21.30 -9.24
C ASN A 68 -6.71 22.15 -10.30
#